data_AF-A0A1V5DN48-F1
#
_entry.id   AF-A0A1V5DN48-F1
#
_cell.length_a   1.000
_cell.length_b   1.000
_cell.length_c   1.000
_cell.angle_alpha   90.00
_cell.angle_beta   90.00
_cell.angle_gamma   90.00
#
_symmetry.space_group_name_H-M   'P 1'
#
loop_
_entity.id
_entity.type
_entity.pdbx_description
1 polymer ?
#
loop_
_entity_poly.entity_id
_entity_poly.type
_entity_poly.pdbx_seq_one_letter_code
_entity_poly.pdbx_strand_id
1 'polypeptide(L)' 'MSLAAEWQSRSLSAVYAIVFFDAIHYHVRQEGKVVNKAAYTCLGVDLKGRKDVLGLWVGEGAHYWLGIMNELKNRVLKIF' A
#
# COMPACT_ATOMS: atom_id res chain seq x y z
N MET A 1 -8.86 -14.41 -8.37
CA MET A 1 -7.79 -14.00 -7.44
C MET A 1 -8.36 -14.09 -6.03
N SER A 2 -7.58 -13.90 -4.95
CA SER A 2 -8.20 -13.74 -3.62
C SER A 2 -8.88 -12.38 -3.52
N LEU A 3 -9.90 -12.23 -2.67
CA LEU A 3 -10.54 -10.93 -2.42
C LEU A 3 -9.53 -9.84 -2.05
N ALA A 4 -8.50 -10.21 -1.27
CA ALA A 4 -7.41 -9.31 -0.91
C ALA A 4 -6.59 -8.84 -2.13
N ALA A 5 -6.28 -9.75 -3.06
CA ALA A 5 -5.55 -9.40 -4.28
C ALA A 5 -6.38 -8.54 -5.25
N GLU A 6 -7.69 -8.78 -5.33
CA GLU A 6 -8.61 -7.93 -6.11
C GLU A 6 -8.70 -6.53 -5.53
N TRP A 7 -8.85 -6.41 -4.21
CA TRP A 7 -8.82 -5.11 -3.53
C TRP A 7 -7.47 -4.39 -3.71
N GLN A 8 -6.35 -5.09 -3.56
CA GLN A 8 -5.01 -4.49 -3.70
C GLN A 8 -4.73 -4.03 -5.14
N SER A 9 -5.30 -4.68 -6.16
CA SER A 9 -5.06 -4.34 -7.57
C SER A 9 -6.09 -3.38 -8.18
N ARG A 10 -7.11 -2.99 -7.40
CA ARG A 10 -8.19 -2.09 -7.84
C ARG A 10 -7.63 -0.74 -8.32
N SER A 11 -8.31 -0.18 -9.31
CA SER A 11 -8.01 1.16 -9.81
C SER A 11 -8.25 2.21 -8.72
N LEU A 12 -7.41 3.24 -8.72
CA LEU A 12 -7.47 4.35 -7.77
C LEU A 12 -7.87 5.63 -8.49
N SER A 13 -8.45 6.57 -7.75
CA SER A 13 -8.71 7.92 -8.27
C SER A 13 -7.39 8.63 -8.58
N ALA A 14 -7.40 9.48 -9.61
CA ALA A 14 -6.20 10.20 -10.03
C ALA A 14 -5.71 11.28 -9.04
N VAL A 15 -6.62 11.81 -8.20
CA VAL A 15 -6.31 12.89 -7.26
C VAL A 15 -6.94 12.58 -5.90
N TYR A 16 -6.13 12.74 -4.85
CA TYR A 16 -6.54 12.76 -3.45
C TYR A 16 -6.09 14.08 -2.84
N ALA A 17 -6.88 14.64 -1.92
CA ALA A 17 -6.55 15.90 -1.25
C ALA A 17 -5.31 15.74 -0.36
N ILE A 18 -5.23 14.62 0.36
CA ILE A 18 -4.13 14.28 1.27
C ILE A 18 -3.87 12.77 1.19
N VAL A 19 -2.61 12.37 1.26
CA VAL A 19 -2.20 10.96 1.37
C VAL A 19 -1.27 10.82 2.57
N PHE A 20 -1.56 9.86 3.43
CA PHE A 20 -0.73 9.48 4.57
C PHE A 20 -0.04 8.15 4.29
N PHE A 21 1.26 8.08 4.62
CA PHE A 21 2.02 6.85 4.62
C PHE A 21 2.43 6.52 6.05
N ASP A 22 2.24 5.27 6.43
CA ASP A 22 2.62 4.75 7.75
C ASP A 22 3.37 3.42 7.60
N ALA A 23 4.20 3.09 8.57
CA ALA A 23 4.98 1.87 8.64
C ALA A 23 4.97 1.33 10.07
N ILE A 24 4.33 0.17 10.27
CA ILE A 24 4.29 -0.50 11.57
C ILE A 24 5.23 -1.71 11.53
N HIS A 25 6.19 -1.76 12.45
CA HIS A 25 7.17 -2.84 12.55
C HIS A 25 6.63 -4.02 13.35
N TYR A 26 6.81 -5.22 12.81
CA TYR A 26 6.40 -6.49 13.41
C TYR A 26 7.52 -7.52 13.36
N HIS A 27 7.57 -8.35 14.39
CA HIS A 27 8.37 -9.57 14.40
C HIS A 27 7.54 -10.71 13.81
N VAL A 28 7.96 -11.22 12.66
CA VAL A 28 7.22 -12.24 11.90
C VAL A 28 8.05 -13.51 11.84
N ARG A 29 7.41 -14.67 12.00
CA ARG A 29 8.08 -15.96 11.82
C ARG A 29 8.07 -16.32 10.33
N GLN A 30 9.24 -16.42 9.73
CA GLN A 30 9.43 -16.86 8.35
C GLN A 30 10.53 -17.92 8.31
N GLU A 31 10.26 -19.06 7.69
CA GLU A 31 11.24 -20.16 7.52
C GLU A 31 11.90 -20.61 8.85
N GLY A 32 11.10 -20.64 9.92
CA GLY A 32 11.57 -21.04 11.26
C GLY A 32 12.37 -19.97 12.01
N LYS A 33 12.62 -18.80 11.42
CA LYS A 33 13.31 -17.66 12.06
C LYS A 33 12.35 -16.51 12.30
N VAL A 34 12.64 -15.71 13.33
CA VAL A 34 11.93 -14.45 13.57
C VAL A 34 12.67 -13.33 12.83
N VAL A 35 11.98 -12.67 11.91
CA VAL A 35 12.49 -11.55 11.11
C VAL A 35 11.67 -10.30 11.41
N ASN A 36 12.30 -9.12 11.32
CA ASN A 36 11.60 -7.84 11.49
C ASN A 36 11.11 -7.37 10.11
N LYS A 37 9.79 -7.24 9.97
CA LYS A 37 9.16 -6.67 8.77
C LYS A 37 8.37 -5.42 9.13
N ALA A 38 8.17 -4.54 8.18
CA ALA A 38 7.24 -3.43 8.30
C ALA A 38 6.01 -3.67 7.42
N ALA A 39 4.83 -3.41 7.99
CA ALA A 39 3.59 -3.24 7.25
C ALA A 39 3.47 -1.76 6.87
N TYR A 40 3.61 -1.47 5.58
CA TYR A 40 3.44 -0.15 5.01
C TYR A 40 1.99 0.03 4.60
N THR A 41 1.37 1.14 5.02
CA THR A 41 -0.01 1.47 4.64
C THR A 41 -0.07 2.83 3.97
N CYS A 42 -1.01 2.97 3.03
CA CYS A 42 -1.29 4.23 2.35
C CYS A 42 -2.77 4.56 2.53
N LEU A 43 -3.06 5.70 3.19
CA LEU A 43 -4.42 6.20 3.42
C LEU A 43 -4.64 7.47 2.60
N GLY A 44 -5.63 7.45 1.72
CA GLY A 44 -6.03 8.61 0.93
C GLY A 44 -7.26 9.28 1.51
N VAL A 45 -7.29 10.61 1.44
CA VAL A 45 -8.50 11.42 1.66
C VAL A 45 -8.90 12.02 0.33
N ASP A 46 -10.09 11.68 -0.16
CA ASP A 46 -10.57 12.22 -1.44
C ASP A 46 -11.00 13.69 -1.31
N LEU A 47 -11.33 14.32 -2.45
CA LEU A 47 -11.76 15.72 -2.49
C LEU A 47 -13.09 15.98 -1.74
N LYS A 48 -13.82 14.93 -1.36
CA LYS A 48 -15.05 14.99 -0.56
C LYS A 48 -14.79 14.72 0.93
N GLY A 49 -13.52 14.56 1.32
CA GLY A 49 -13.11 14.26 2.70
C GLY A 49 -13.28 12.79 3.11
N ARG A 50 -13.58 11.88 2.17
CA ARG A 50 -13.74 10.45 2.48
C ARG A 50 -12.37 9.78 2.57
N LYS A 51 -12.19 9.00 3.63
CA LYS A 51 -10.96 8.25 3.89
C LYS A 51 -11.05 6.86 3.27
N ASP A 52 -9.99 6.42 2.61
CA ASP A 52 -9.89 5.09 2.01
C ASP A 52 -8.44 4.56 2.10
N VAL A 53 -8.28 3.28 2.42
CA VAL A 53 -6.97 2.63 2.42
C VAL A 53 -6.63 2.23 0.99
N LEU A 54 -5.61 2.88 0.44
CA LEU A 54 -5.21 2.73 -0.95
C LEU A 54 -4.35 1.48 -1.14
N GLY A 55 -3.64 1.02 -0.13
CA GLY A 55 -2.93 -0.26 -0.17
C GLY A 55 -2.20 -0.60 1.11
N LEU A 56 -1.79 -1.87 1.19
CA LEU A 56 -0.98 -2.42 2.26
C LEU A 56 0.12 -3.30 1.69
N TRP A 57 1.35 -3.12 2.18
CA TRP A 57 2.52 -3.89 1.76
C TRP A 57 3.28 -4.39 2.97
N VAL A 58 3.84 -5.59 2.89
CA VAL A 58 4.71 -6.13 3.94
C VAL A 58 6.09 -6.33 3.34
N GLY A 59 7.08 -5.62 3.87
CA GLY A 59 8.43 -5.63 3.33
C GLY A 59 9.48 -5.32 4.40
N GLU A 60 10.74 -5.27 3.96
CA GLU A 60 11.89 -5.03 4.84
C GLU A 60 12.66 -3.82 4.31
N GLY A 61 12.90 -2.83 5.18
CA GLY A 61 13.75 -1.68 4.87
C GLY A 61 13.18 -0.67 3.87
N ALA A 62 13.92 0.44 3.69
CA ALA A 62 13.46 1.63 2.97
C ALA A 62 13.37 1.49 1.45
N HIS A 63 14.06 0.51 0.85
CA HIS A 63 14.07 0.31 -0.60
C HIS A 63 12.70 -0.10 -1.17
N TYR A 64 11.78 -0.57 -0.32
CA TYR A 64 10.40 -0.92 -0.69
C TYR A 64 9.55 0.28 -1.12
N TRP A 65 9.84 1.48 -0.62
CA TRP A 65 9.01 2.67 -0.89
C TRP A 65 8.89 2.99 -2.38
N LEU A 66 9.98 2.85 -3.14
CA LEU A 66 9.95 3.10 -4.59
C LEU A 66 9.01 2.13 -5.32
N GLY A 67 9.02 0.85 -4.91
CA GLY A 67 8.10 -0.16 -5.47
C GLY A 67 6.64 0.19 -5.18
N ILE A 68 6.34 0.58 -3.94
CA ILE A 68 5.00 1.00 -3.51
C ILE A 68 4.50 2.20 -4.33
N MET A 69 5.35 3.22 -4.51
CA MET A 69 5.00 4.42 -5.29
C MET A 69 4.75 4.09 -6.76
N ASN A 70 5.55 3.20 -7.35
CA ASN A 70 5.35 2.74 -8.73
C ASN A 70 4.04 1.95 -8.88
N GLU A 71 3.71 1.07 -7.94
CA GLU A 71 2.44 0.33 -7.95
C GLU A 71 1.25 1.28 -7.85
N LEU A 72 1.28 2.25 -6.92
CA LEU A 72 0.24 3.27 -6.76
C LEU A 72 0.06 4.07 -8.06
N LYS A 73 1.15 4.52 -8.67
CA LYS A 73 1.13 5.21 -9.97
C LYS A 73 0.47 4.36 -11.05
N ASN A 74 0.82 3.09 -11.14
CA ASN A 74 0.23 2.18 -12.12
C ASN A 74 -1.28 1.94 -11.88
N ARG A 75 -1.73 1.93 -10.64
CA ARG A 75 -3.15 1.78 -10.29
C ARG A 75 -3.98 3.04 -10.54
N VAL A 76 -3.36 4.20 -10.58
CA VAL A 76 -3.96 5.46 -11.05
C VAL A 76 -4.01 5.53 -12.57
N LEU A 77 -2.93 5.10 -13.23
CA LEU A 77 -2.72 5.22 -14.68
C LEU A 77 -3.25 4.02 -15.48
N LYS A 78 -4.11 3.16 -14.92
CA LYS A 78 -4.85 2.17 -15.71
C LYS A 78 -5.86 2.90 -16.62
N ILE A 79 -5.33 3.51 -17.67
CA ILE A 79 -6.05 3.89 -18.89
C ILE A 79 -6.08 2.61 -19.74
N PHE A 80 -7.27 2.31 -20.26
CA PHE A 80 -7.65 1.10 -21.00
C PHE A 80 -6.60 0.57 -21.98
#